data_AF-A0A414BLP1-F1
#
_entry.id   AF-A0A414BLP1-F1
#
_cell.length_a   1.000
_cell.length_b   1.000
_cell.length_c   1.000
_cell.angle_alpha   90.00
_cell.angle_beta   90.00
_cell.angle_gamma   90.00
#
_symmetry.space_group_name_H-M   'P 1'
#
loop_
_entity.id
_entity.type
_entity.pdbx_description
1 polymer ?
#
loop_
_entity_poly.entity_id
_entity_poly.type
_entity_poly.pdbx_seq_one_letter_code
_entity_poly.pdbx_strand_id
1 'polypeptide(L)'
;MSINDNGIVETLKQSPENGFRMLMAKYQENVYWHIRRLVVSHDDAQDASQETFVRIYRSFGNYRGDCSLRSWIYRIATNEALRLISKRKQKVVSIESESTGVNLVPADNYIDFDDKMAVKLQKAILSLPPKQQLAFNLRYYDELGFDEIAKVADSTPTSIKASYHFAKEKIIKYMNSND
;
A
#
# COMPACT_ATOMS: atom_id res chain seq x y z
N MET A 1 -26.28 -0.30 7.42
CA MET A 1 -26.38 0.14 6.01
C MET A 1 -24.98 0.12 5.44
N SER A 2 -24.69 -0.69 4.42
CA SER A 2 -23.32 -0.79 3.88
C SER A 2 -22.94 0.53 3.21
N ILE A 3 -21.85 1.15 3.67
CA ILE A 3 -21.34 2.40 3.08
C ILE A 3 -20.80 2.08 1.68
N ASN A 4 -21.47 2.53 0.63
CA ASN A 4 -21.03 2.35 -0.75
C ASN A 4 -20.30 3.60 -1.29
N ASP A 5 -19.49 3.42 -2.33
CA ASP A 5 -18.61 4.48 -2.84
C ASP A 5 -19.38 5.65 -3.44
N ASN A 6 -20.47 5.37 -4.17
CA ASN A 6 -21.30 6.41 -4.77
C ASN A 6 -21.93 7.31 -3.70
N GLY A 7 -22.41 6.71 -2.60
CA GLY A 7 -22.93 7.44 -1.45
C GLY A 7 -21.88 8.33 -0.79
N ILE A 8 -20.66 7.82 -0.61
CA ILE A 8 -19.54 8.62 -0.08
C ILE A 8 -19.27 9.83 -1.00
N VAL A 9 -19.15 9.62 -2.31
CA VAL A 9 -18.86 10.69 -3.27
C VAL A 9 -19.95 11.75 -3.26
N GLU A 10 -21.22 11.35 -3.23
CA GLU A 10 -22.34 12.29 -3.21
C GLU A 10 -22.39 13.09 -1.90
N THR A 11 -22.20 12.42 -0.76
CA THR A 11 -22.15 13.12 0.54
C THR A 11 -20.93 14.05 0.62
N LEU A 12 -19.77 13.68 0.06
CA LEU A 12 -18.59 14.57 0.02
C LEU A 12 -18.86 15.87 -0.76
N LYS A 13 -19.72 15.84 -1.79
CA LYS A 13 -20.10 17.04 -2.56
C LYS A 13 -21.06 17.94 -1.80
N GLN A 14 -22.00 17.35 -1.06
CA GLN A 14 -23.05 18.09 -0.34
C GLN A 14 -22.60 18.55 1.05
N SER A 15 -21.86 17.70 1.76
CA SER A 15 -21.39 17.90 3.12
C SER A 15 -19.99 17.27 3.27
N PRO A 16 -18.92 18.03 2.97
CA PRO A 16 -17.55 17.51 2.96
C PRO A 16 -17.15 16.79 4.25
N GLU A 17 -17.52 17.33 5.41
CA GLU A 17 -17.20 16.71 6.71
C GLU A 17 -17.88 15.35 6.90
N ASN A 18 -19.18 15.25 6.62
CA ASN A 18 -19.92 14.00 6.77
C ASN A 18 -19.48 12.96 5.74
N GLY A 19 -19.27 13.38 4.50
CA GLY A 19 -18.77 12.51 3.44
C GLY A 19 -17.38 11.97 3.79
N PHE A 20 -16.52 12.81 4.38
CA PHE A 20 -15.18 12.39 4.79
C PHE A 20 -15.22 11.42 5.97
N ARG A 21 -16.14 11.61 6.94
CA ARG A 21 -16.37 10.63 8.02
C ARG A 21 -16.78 9.25 7.46
N MET A 22 -17.67 9.22 6.47
CA MET A 22 -18.06 7.97 5.79
C MET A 22 -16.88 7.34 5.04
N LEU A 23 -16.06 8.15 4.38
CA LEU A 23 -14.85 7.70 3.70
C LEU A 23 -13.87 7.07 4.69
N MET A 24 -13.56 7.75 5.80
CA MET A 24 -12.66 7.23 6.83
C MET A 24 -13.20 5.94 7.45
N ALA A 25 -14.48 5.90 7.81
CA ALA A 25 -15.12 4.72 8.38
C ALA A 25 -14.99 3.48 7.47
N LYS A 26 -14.99 3.68 6.15
CA LYS A 26 -14.85 2.61 5.17
C LYS A 26 -13.40 2.23 4.85
N TYR A 27 -12.50 3.21 4.75
CA TYR A 27 -11.19 3.01 4.12
C TYR A 27 -9.99 3.08 5.07
N GLN A 28 -10.15 3.58 6.30
CA GLN A 28 -9.01 3.80 7.20
C GLN A 28 -8.16 2.56 7.43
N GLU A 29 -8.80 1.42 7.72
CA GLU A 29 -8.12 0.18 8.03
C GLU A 29 -7.43 -0.40 6.78
N ASN A 30 -8.16 -0.45 5.66
CA ASN A 30 -7.63 -0.93 4.40
C ASN A 30 -6.42 -0.11 3.91
N VAL A 31 -6.50 1.22 4.00
CA VAL A 31 -5.40 2.13 3.64
C VAL A 31 -4.19 1.91 4.55
N TYR A 32 -4.43 1.77 5.86
CA TYR A 32 -3.35 1.47 6.81
C TYR A 32 -2.65 0.16 6.45
N TRP A 33 -3.40 -0.92 6.24
CA TRP A 33 -2.82 -2.22 5.88
C TRP A 33 -2.11 -2.20 4.53
N HIS A 34 -2.66 -1.50 3.54
CA HIS A 34 -2.01 -1.31 2.24
C HIS A 34 -0.64 -0.65 2.40
N ILE A 35 -0.57 0.46 3.14
CA ILE A 35 0.69 1.16 3.41
C ILE A 35 1.64 0.28 4.24
N ARG A 36 1.14 -0.37 5.29
CA ARG A 36 1.95 -1.23 6.18
C ARG A 36 2.60 -2.41 5.46
N ARG A 37 1.97 -2.93 4.40
CA ARG A 37 2.56 -3.99 3.56
C ARG A 37 3.65 -3.48 2.61
N LEU A 38 3.76 -2.16 2.44
CA LEU A 38 4.77 -1.50 1.60
C LEU A 38 5.95 -0.96 2.42
N VAL A 39 5.67 -0.37 3.58
CA VAL A 39 6.70 0.21 4.46
C VAL A 39 7.10 -0.73 5.59
N VAL A 40 8.34 -0.59 6.07
CA VAL A 40 8.92 -1.49 7.06
C VAL A 40 8.52 -1.14 8.50
N SER A 41 8.35 0.14 8.82
CA SER A 41 8.13 0.62 10.20
C SER A 41 6.64 0.85 10.50
N HIS A 42 6.20 0.50 11.72
CA HIS A 42 4.85 0.83 12.19
C HIS A 42 4.60 2.34 12.19
N ASP A 43 5.53 3.11 12.75
CA ASP A 43 5.41 4.57 12.85
C ASP A 43 5.27 5.21 11.47
N ASP A 44 6.08 4.76 10.50
CA ASP A 44 6.00 5.23 9.12
C ASP A 44 4.63 4.91 8.50
N ALA A 45 4.06 3.74 8.80
CA ALA A 45 2.76 3.37 8.28
C ALA A 45 1.65 4.22 8.88
N GLN A 46 1.72 4.51 10.18
CA GLN A 46 0.76 5.39 10.86
C GLN A 46 0.83 6.81 10.28
N ASP A 47 2.03 7.37 10.18
CA ASP A 47 2.26 8.73 9.67
C ASP A 47 1.83 8.86 8.20
N ALA A 48 2.21 7.89 7.35
CA ALA A 48 1.78 7.90 5.95
C ALA A 48 0.27 7.74 5.81
N SER A 49 -0.38 6.96 6.67
CA SER A 49 -1.84 6.80 6.64
C SER A 49 -2.53 8.12 6.98
N GLN A 50 -2.09 8.82 8.03
CA GLN A 50 -2.64 10.12 8.38
C GLN A 50 -2.45 11.15 7.26
N GLU A 51 -1.23 11.28 6.74
CA GLU A 51 -0.93 12.20 5.63
C GLU A 51 -1.73 11.84 4.37
N THR A 52 -1.96 10.56 4.11
CA THR A 52 -2.82 10.09 3.01
C THR A 52 -4.23 10.64 3.14
N PHE A 53 -4.86 10.54 4.31
CA PHE A 53 -6.21 11.06 4.53
C PHE A 53 -6.27 12.59 4.46
N VAL A 54 -5.25 13.30 4.96
CA VAL A 54 -5.14 14.76 4.80
C VAL A 54 -5.08 15.13 3.31
N ARG A 55 -4.32 14.39 2.50
CA ARG A 55 -4.23 14.60 1.05
C ARG A 55 -5.52 14.29 0.33
N ILE A 56 -6.19 13.21 0.68
CA ILE A 56 -7.51 12.86 0.15
C ILE A 56 -8.48 14.01 0.39
N TYR A 57 -8.57 14.51 1.63
CA TYR A 57 -9.44 15.63 1.98
C TYR A 57 -9.17 16.86 1.12
N ARG A 58 -7.90 17.27 1.01
CA ARG A 58 -7.48 18.46 0.25
C ARG A 58 -7.65 18.32 -1.26
N SER A 59 -7.54 17.10 -1.79
CA SER A 59 -7.53 16.85 -3.24
C SER A 59 -8.85 16.31 -3.78
N PHE A 60 -9.85 16.06 -2.93
CA PHE A 60 -11.12 15.50 -3.38
C PHE A 60 -11.82 16.36 -4.43
N GLY A 61 -11.68 17.69 -4.41
CA GLY A 61 -12.20 18.57 -5.46
C GLY A 61 -11.66 18.27 -6.87
N ASN A 62 -10.53 17.56 -6.96
CA ASN A 62 -9.93 17.12 -8.23
C ASN A 62 -10.36 15.70 -8.64
N TYR A 63 -11.16 15.00 -7.82
CA TYR A 63 -11.67 13.68 -8.16
C TYR A 63 -12.78 13.80 -9.21
N ARG A 64 -12.49 13.35 -10.43
CA ARG A 64 -13.41 13.44 -11.59
C ARG A 64 -14.20 12.16 -11.87
N GLY A 65 -13.95 11.08 -11.12
CA GLY A 65 -14.59 9.79 -11.37
C GLY A 65 -13.99 8.98 -12.53
N ASP A 66 -12.80 9.35 -13.02
CA ASP A 66 -12.09 8.62 -14.09
C ASP A 66 -11.63 7.21 -13.67
N CYS A 67 -11.67 6.92 -12.37
CA CYS A 67 -11.43 5.61 -11.77
C CYS A 67 -12.32 5.43 -10.53
N SER A 68 -12.39 4.22 -9.98
CA SER A 68 -13.12 3.97 -8.74
C SER A 68 -12.57 4.81 -7.59
N LEU A 69 -13.44 5.19 -6.62
CA LEU A 69 -13.03 5.92 -5.43
C LEU A 69 -11.92 5.15 -4.69
N ARG A 70 -12.09 3.83 -4.58
CA ARG A 70 -11.07 2.92 -4.06
C ARG A 70 -9.73 3.06 -4.78
N SER A 71 -9.70 2.94 -6.11
CA SER A 71 -8.46 3.10 -6.89
C SER A 71 -7.81 4.47 -6.68
N TRP A 72 -8.61 5.53 -6.62
CA TRP A 72 -8.11 6.89 -6.41
C TRP A 72 -7.46 7.06 -5.02
N ILE A 73 -8.10 6.57 -3.97
CA ILE A 73 -7.57 6.56 -2.60
C ILE A 73 -6.27 5.77 -2.52
N TYR A 74 -6.26 4.56 -3.08
CA TYR A 74 -5.09 3.67 -3.04
C TYR A 74 -3.92 4.22 -3.85
N ARG A 75 -4.17 4.99 -4.91
CA ARG A 75 -3.12 5.70 -5.64
C ARG A 75 -2.42 6.72 -4.74
N ILE A 76 -3.20 7.52 -3.99
CA ILE A 76 -2.64 8.50 -3.05
C ILE A 76 -1.84 7.79 -1.96
N ALA A 77 -2.41 6.74 -1.35
CA ALA A 77 -1.76 5.94 -0.32
C ALA A 77 -0.43 5.32 -0.81
N THR A 78 -0.43 4.77 -2.03
CA THR A 78 0.76 4.18 -2.66
C THR A 78 1.84 5.24 -2.88
N ASN A 79 1.48 6.40 -3.39
CA ASN A 79 2.43 7.50 -3.60
C ASN A 79 3.07 7.95 -2.28
N GLU A 80 2.30 8.02 -1.19
CA GLU A 80 2.84 8.35 0.13
C GLU A 80 3.79 7.28 0.67
N ALA A 81 3.44 5.99 0.53
CA ALA A 81 4.33 4.90 0.90
C ALA A 81 5.66 4.93 0.10
N LEU A 82 5.58 5.11 -1.22
CA LEU A 82 6.76 5.19 -2.09
C LEU A 82 7.62 6.44 -1.80
N ARG A 83 7.01 7.56 -1.42
CA ARG A 83 7.71 8.77 -0.97
C ARG A 83 8.53 8.48 0.29
N LEU A 84 7.97 7.79 1.28
CA LEU A 84 8.69 7.41 2.50
C LEU A 84 9.84 6.44 2.23
N ILE A 85 9.60 5.40 1.41
CA ILE A 85 10.64 4.44 1.00
C ILE A 85 11.81 5.18 0.32
N SER A 86 11.51 6.12 -0.58
CA SER A 86 12.53 6.89 -1.29
C SER A 86 13.32 7.81 -0.35
N LYS A 87 12.64 8.49 0.58
CA LYS A 87 13.27 9.35 1.60
C LYS A 87 14.23 8.55 2.50
N ARG A 88 13.86 7.34 2.90
CA ARG A 88 14.74 6.45 3.68
C ARG A 88 15.98 6.04 2.89
N LYS A 89 15.84 5.65 1.62
CA LYS A 89 16.99 5.30 0.76
C LYS A 89 17.99 6.46 0.66
N GLN A 90 17.50 7.68 0.47
CA GLN A 90 18.36 8.87 0.45
C GLN A 90 19.06 9.12 1.79
N LYS A 91 18.36 8.93 2.92
CA LYS A 91 18.94 9.08 4.26
C LYS A 91 20.03 8.04 4.53
N VAL A 92 19.85 6.79 4.09
CA VAL A 92 20.85 5.71 4.24
C VAL A 92 22.10 5.98 3.39
N VAL A 93 21.93 6.41 2.13
CA VAL A 93 23.06 6.77 1.25
C VAL A 93 23.84 7.99 1.80
N SER A 94 23.16 8.89 2.51
CA SER A 94 23.81 10.03 3.19
C SER A 94 24.53 9.65 4.50
N ILE A 95 24.29 8.44 5.04
CA ILE A 95 24.84 7.95 6.32
C ILE A 95 25.65 6.67 6.06
N GLU A 96 26.46 6.63 5.00
CA GLU A 96 27.43 5.54 4.83
C GLU A 96 28.60 5.70 5.82
N SER A 97 28.32 5.42 7.09
CA SER A 97 29.16 4.63 7.98
C SER A 97 28.23 3.72 8.81
N GLU A 98 28.38 2.41 8.59
CA GLU A 98 27.81 1.30 9.35
C GLU A 98 26.27 1.11 9.34
N SER A 99 25.79 0.26 8.42
CA SER A 99 25.28 -1.07 8.77
C SER A 99 24.60 -1.77 7.59
N THR A 100 25.01 -3.02 7.41
CA THR A 100 24.54 -4.02 6.45
C THR A 100 23.03 -4.23 6.54
N GLY A 101 22.33 -4.01 5.42
CA GLY A 101 20.87 -4.03 5.31
C GLY A 101 20.20 -5.40 5.37
N VAL A 102 20.32 -6.12 6.49
CA VAL A 102 19.60 -7.40 6.70
C VAL A 102 18.70 -7.43 7.96
N ASN A 103 18.73 -6.42 8.83
CA ASN A 103 17.87 -6.37 10.04
C ASN A 103 16.82 -5.25 9.96
N LEU A 104 15.95 -5.30 8.95
CA LEU A 104 14.85 -4.35 8.77
C LEU A 104 13.48 -5.03 8.94
N VAL A 105 13.34 -5.88 9.96
CA VAL A 105 12.01 -6.22 10.49
C VAL A 105 11.96 -5.65 11.90
N PRO A 106 11.41 -4.43 12.09
CA PRO A 106 11.09 -3.95 13.43
C PRO A 106 10.22 -4.99 14.10
N ALA A 107 10.59 -5.35 15.32
CA ALA A 107 9.82 -6.25 16.18
C ALA A 107 8.54 -5.55 16.63
N ASP A 108 7.58 -5.41 15.72
CA ASP A 108 6.26 -4.87 16.02
C ASP A 108 5.20 -5.89 15.62
N ASN A 109 4.07 -5.83 16.34
CA ASN A 109 2.83 -6.65 16.31
C ASN A 109 2.16 -6.91 14.93
N TYR A 110 2.87 -6.72 13.82
CA TYR A 110 2.44 -6.93 12.44
C TYR A 110 2.43 -8.39 12.03
N ILE A 111 3.25 -9.22 12.69
CA ILE A 111 3.30 -10.65 12.44
C ILE A 111 3.08 -11.34 13.77
N ASP A 112 2.15 -12.28 13.79
CA ASP A 112 2.20 -13.31 14.81
C ASP A 112 3.51 -14.07 14.60
N PHE A 113 4.53 -13.74 15.41
CA PHE A 113 5.85 -14.34 15.29
C PHE A 113 5.81 -15.85 15.55
N ASP A 114 4.71 -16.36 16.12
CA ASP A 114 4.47 -17.79 16.25
C ASP A 114 4.08 -18.44 14.91
N ASP A 115 3.48 -17.68 13.97
CA ASP A 115 3.27 -18.09 12.58
C ASP A 115 4.51 -17.82 11.71
N LYS A 116 5.45 -18.76 11.78
CA LYS A 116 6.67 -18.76 10.97
C LYS A 116 6.41 -18.68 9.47
N MET A 117 5.27 -19.17 8.97
CA MET A 117 4.94 -19.09 7.55
C MET A 117 4.50 -17.69 7.14
N ALA A 118 3.69 -17.03 7.97
CA ALA A 118 3.33 -15.62 7.77
C ALA A 118 4.57 -14.71 7.80
N VAL A 119 5.50 -14.95 8.73
CA VAL A 119 6.79 -14.23 8.77
C VAL A 119 7.57 -14.43 7.47
N LYS A 120 7.70 -15.67 7.00
CA LYS A 120 8.45 -15.99 5.79
C LYS A 120 7.84 -15.36 4.54
N LEU A 121 6.50 -15.40 4.42
CA LEU A 121 5.78 -14.75 3.33
C LEU A 121 6.02 -13.24 3.32
N GLN A 122 5.96 -12.59 4.48
CA GLN A 122 6.22 -11.16 4.56
C GLN A 122 7.65 -10.82 4.13
N LYS A 123 8.65 -11.56 4.60
CA LYS A 123 10.05 -11.37 4.19
C LYS A 123 10.21 -11.53 2.68
N ALA A 124 9.54 -12.53 2.10
CA ALA A 124 9.52 -12.74 0.65
C ALA A 124 8.96 -11.50 -0.08
N ILE A 125 7.82 -10.97 0.38
CA ILE A 125 7.17 -9.79 -0.21
C ILE A 125 8.06 -8.55 -0.10
N LEU A 126 8.68 -8.30 1.06
CA LEU A 126 9.57 -7.15 1.30
C LEU A 126 10.88 -7.22 0.49
N SER A 127 11.29 -8.42 0.04
CA SER A 127 12.46 -8.61 -0.83
C SER A 127 12.21 -8.18 -2.28
N LEU A 128 10.95 -7.93 -2.66
CA LEU A 128 10.58 -7.62 -4.04
C LEU A 128 10.87 -6.15 -4.38
N PRO A 129 11.13 -5.84 -5.67
CA PRO A 129 11.08 -4.48 -6.17
C PRO A 129 9.70 -3.83 -5.90
N PRO A 130 9.62 -2.51 -5.59
CA PRO A 130 8.38 -1.87 -5.14
C PRO A 130 7.18 -2.07 -6.05
N LYS A 131 7.37 -2.06 -7.38
CA LYS A 131 6.29 -2.29 -8.35
C LYS A 131 5.75 -3.73 -8.31
N GLN A 132 6.62 -4.71 -8.07
CA GLN A 132 6.25 -6.13 -7.93
C GLN A 132 5.51 -6.35 -6.60
N GLN A 133 6.03 -5.78 -5.51
CA GLN A 133 5.40 -5.79 -4.20
C GLN A 133 3.99 -5.17 -4.25
N LEU A 134 3.84 -3.99 -4.86
CA LEU A 134 2.57 -3.30 -5.03
C LEU A 134 1.55 -4.14 -5.82
N ALA A 135 1.96 -4.66 -6.98
CA ALA A 135 1.08 -5.47 -7.82
C ALA A 135 0.62 -6.76 -7.11
N PHE A 136 1.53 -7.40 -6.34
CA PHE A 136 1.19 -8.57 -5.55
C PHE A 136 0.22 -8.25 -4.42
N ASN A 137 0.52 -7.24 -3.60
CA ASN A 137 -0.31 -6.89 -2.44
C ASN A 137 -1.74 -6.51 -2.85
N LEU A 138 -1.88 -5.65 -3.86
CA LEU A 138 -3.20 -5.21 -4.33
C LEU A 138 -4.01 -6.33 -4.97
N ARG A 139 -3.35 -7.31 -5.60
CA ARG A 139 -4.05 -8.44 -6.20
C ARG A 139 -4.44 -9.49 -5.17
N TYR A 140 -3.55 -9.76 -4.21
CA TYR A 140 -3.68 -10.85 -3.25
C TYR A 140 -4.53 -10.47 -2.02
N TYR A 141 -4.31 -9.28 -1.45
CA TYR A 141 -5.02 -8.84 -0.23
C TYR A 141 -6.23 -7.96 -0.52
N ASP A 142 -6.13 -7.11 -1.55
CA ASP A 142 -7.20 -6.18 -1.91
C ASP A 142 -8.13 -6.71 -3.02
N GLU A 143 -7.76 -7.84 -3.62
CA GLU A 143 -8.49 -8.53 -4.70
C GLU A 143 -8.76 -7.66 -5.94
N LEU A 144 -8.01 -6.58 -6.13
CA LEU A 144 -8.23 -5.65 -7.25
C LEU A 144 -7.93 -6.32 -8.61
N GLY A 145 -8.68 -5.91 -9.62
CA GLY A 145 -8.42 -6.29 -11.01
C GLY A 145 -7.15 -5.61 -11.56
N PHE A 146 -6.52 -6.19 -12.59
CA PHE A 146 -5.30 -5.62 -13.15
C PHE A 146 -5.48 -4.21 -13.73
N ASP A 147 -6.67 -3.89 -14.24
CA ASP A 147 -7.02 -2.55 -14.73
C ASP A 147 -7.06 -1.52 -13.61
N GLU A 148 -7.64 -1.87 -12.46
CA GLU A 148 -7.68 -1.00 -11.28
C GLU A 148 -6.29 -0.80 -10.69
N ILE A 149 -5.52 -1.89 -10.56
CA ILE A 149 -4.13 -1.82 -10.09
C ILE A 149 -3.28 -0.94 -11.01
N ALA A 150 -3.51 -1.00 -12.33
CA ALA A 150 -2.83 -0.14 -13.29
C ALA A 150 -3.12 1.35 -13.04
N LYS A 151 -4.35 1.70 -12.65
CA LYS A 151 -4.70 3.08 -12.24
C LYS A 151 -4.04 3.47 -10.91
N VAL A 152 -3.97 2.56 -9.95
CA VAL A 152 -3.29 2.79 -8.66
C VAL A 152 -1.79 3.02 -8.84
N ALA A 153 -1.15 2.23 -9.72
CA ALA A 153 0.29 2.19 -9.93
C ALA A 153 0.78 3.13 -11.05
N ASP A 154 -0.11 3.95 -11.62
CA ASP A 154 0.14 4.80 -12.80
C ASP A 154 0.88 4.04 -13.92
N SER A 155 0.30 2.91 -14.34
CA SER A 155 0.91 2.00 -15.30
C SER A 155 -0.11 1.37 -16.25
N THR A 156 0.30 0.38 -17.03
CA THR A 156 -0.59 -0.36 -17.94
C THR A 156 -0.98 -1.71 -17.35
N PRO A 157 -2.19 -2.23 -17.64
CA PRO A 157 -2.63 -3.55 -17.16
C PRO A 157 -1.65 -4.67 -17.52
N THR A 158 -1.07 -4.61 -18.72
CA THR A 158 -0.04 -5.54 -19.19
C THR A 158 1.23 -5.50 -18.32
N SER A 159 1.72 -4.29 -18.01
CA SER A 159 2.91 -4.13 -17.16
C SER A 159 2.66 -4.62 -15.72
N ILE A 160 1.46 -4.38 -15.19
CA ILE A 160 1.07 -4.88 -13.88
C ILE A 160 0.94 -6.40 -13.86
N LYS A 161 0.32 -7.00 -14.88
CA LYS A 161 0.19 -8.46 -14.99
C LYS A 161 1.57 -9.13 -15.02
N ALA A 162 2.51 -8.59 -15.79
CA ALA A 162 3.89 -9.06 -15.79
C ALA A 162 4.56 -8.90 -14.42
N SER A 163 4.41 -7.72 -13.78
CA SER A 163 4.96 -7.46 -12.45
C SER A 163 4.42 -8.43 -11.40
N TYR A 164 3.11 -8.74 -11.44
CA TYR A 164 2.46 -9.72 -10.58
C TYR A 164 3.00 -11.14 -10.81
N HIS A 165 3.16 -11.55 -12.07
CA HIS A 165 3.73 -12.87 -12.39
C HIS A 165 5.14 -13.02 -11.83
N PHE A 166 6.03 -12.05 -12.08
CA PHE A 166 7.40 -12.08 -11.53
C PHE A 166 7.42 -12.04 -10.00
N ALA A 167 6.51 -11.27 -9.37
CA ALA A 167 6.36 -11.25 -7.92
C ALA A 167 6.02 -12.64 -7.38
N LYS A 168 5.00 -13.29 -7.97
CA LYS A 168 4.54 -14.62 -7.57
C LYS A 168 5.65 -15.66 -7.69
N GLU A 169 6.39 -15.69 -8.80
CA GLU A 169 7.51 -16.62 -9.01
C GLU A 169 8.61 -16.44 -7.97
N LYS A 170 8.99 -15.19 -7.67
CA LYS A 170 10.00 -14.89 -6.66
C LYS A 170 9.56 -15.28 -5.25
N ILE A 171 8.30 -15.02 -4.91
CA ILE A 171 7.73 -15.44 -3.62
C ILE A 171 7.76 -16.96 -3.50
N ILE A 172 7.26 -17.70 -4.50
CA ILE A 172 7.28 -19.17 -4.49
C ILE A 172 8.71 -19.68 -4.31
N LYS A 173 9.68 -19.12 -5.07
CA LYS A 173 11.09 -19.49 -4.93
C LYS A 173 11.60 -19.25 -3.52
N TYR A 174 11.35 -18.07 -2.94
CA TYR A 174 11.77 -17.72 -1.58
C TYR A 174 11.13 -18.64 -0.52
N MET A 175 9.84 -18.95 -0.67
CA MET A 175 9.12 -19.83 0.25
C MET A 175 9.66 -21.26 0.21
N ASN A 176 10.09 -21.74 -0.97
CA ASN A 176 10.65 -23.07 -1.17
C ASN A 176 12.14 -23.18 -0.85
N SER A 177 12.85 -22.07 -0.70
CA SER A 177 14.22 -22.08 -0.17
C SER A 177 14.17 -22.56 1.28
N ASN A 178 14.83 -23.67 1.60
CA ASN A 178 15.12 -24.01 2.99
C ASN A 178 16.14 -22.98 3.51
N ASP A 179 15.81 -22.31 4.60
CA ASP A 179 16.81 -21.61 5.42
C ASP A 179 17.76 -22.65 6.03
#